data_AF-A0A412BSG0-F1
#
_entry.id   AF-A0A412BSG0-F1
#
_cell.length_a   1.000
_cell.length_b   1.000
_cell.length_c   1.000
_cell.angle_alpha   90.00
_cell.angle_beta   90.00
_cell.angle_gamma   90.00
#
_symmetry.space_group_name_H-M   'P 1'
#
loop_
_entity.id
_entity.type
_entity.pdbx_description
1 polymer ?
#
loop_
_entity_poly.entity_id
_entity_poly.type
_entity_poly.pdbx_seq_one_letter_code
_entity_poly.pdbx_strand_id
1 'polypeptide(L)'
;ESMINQASTEQILAYGKKCEAYLDFGNSVDRVLHPLEKEKYYQGKRRHEAILVCNTPEMIQNVGLRELPMHITQKHVLDCLHEKTVDNVHYHGLSTQELKRLPEALESPVILAESLTKDDSLVAVLDYREQDGNPVIVAVRPNGNAMYELRKVDSNFITSMYGKDNFSEFCQRILDQGKLLYANKENGEKLGYYLENQKSQIPEYDKILKKMALSESEQIKPKHIRRF
;
A
#
# COMPACT_ATOMS: atom_id res chain seq x y z
N GLU A 1 -11.31 30.17 -3.97
CA GLU A 1 -10.82 30.04 -5.36
C GLU A 1 -10.30 28.62 -5.55
N SER A 2 -10.34 28.06 -6.76
CA SER A 2 -9.75 26.74 -7.02
C SER A 2 -8.24 26.80 -6.82
N MET A 3 -7.65 25.80 -6.14
CA MET A 3 -6.20 25.67 -5.94
C MET A 3 -5.41 25.70 -7.26
N ILE A 4 -6.05 25.28 -8.36
CA ILE A 4 -5.47 25.33 -9.72
C ILE A 4 -5.20 26.77 -10.18
N ASN A 5 -5.99 27.75 -9.75
CA ASN A 5 -5.81 29.14 -10.16
C ASN A 5 -4.59 29.80 -9.49
N GLN A 6 -4.00 29.15 -8.49
CA GLN A 6 -2.84 29.62 -7.75
C GLN A 6 -1.57 28.78 -8.02
N ALA A 7 -1.69 27.70 -8.80
CA ALA A 7 -0.57 26.80 -9.10
C ALA A 7 0.25 27.29 -10.30
N SER A 8 1.57 27.11 -10.24
CA SER A 8 2.46 27.38 -11.37
C SER A 8 2.28 26.32 -12.48
N THR A 9 2.71 26.65 -13.69
CA THR A 9 2.74 25.70 -14.81
C THR A 9 3.51 24.43 -14.46
N GLU A 10 4.64 24.55 -13.77
CA GLU A 10 5.46 23.41 -13.33
C GLU A 10 4.69 22.52 -12.34
N GLN A 11 3.96 23.11 -11.39
CA GLN A 11 3.14 22.37 -10.44
C GLN A 11 2.01 21.61 -11.14
N ILE A 12 1.35 22.25 -12.12
CA ILE A 12 0.30 21.61 -12.93
C ILE A 12 0.88 20.45 -13.73
N LEU A 13 2.02 20.64 -14.40
CA LEU A 13 2.68 19.58 -15.18
C LEU A 13 3.14 18.41 -14.29
N ALA A 14 3.67 18.71 -13.10
CA ALA A 14 4.06 17.69 -12.13
C ALA A 14 2.84 16.87 -11.67
N TYR A 15 1.71 17.54 -11.38
CA TYR A 15 0.48 16.86 -11.02
C TYR A 15 -0.10 16.04 -12.18
N GLY A 16 -0.04 16.56 -13.41
CA GLY A 16 -0.45 15.83 -14.61
C GLY A 16 0.30 14.50 -14.79
N LYS A 17 1.61 14.47 -14.52
CA LYS A 17 2.41 13.23 -14.54
C LYS A 17 1.98 12.23 -13.45
N LYS A 18 1.57 12.71 -12.28
CA LYS A 18 1.01 11.84 -11.24
C LYS A 18 -0.30 11.22 -11.70
N CYS A 19 -1.20 12.02 -12.27
CA CYS A 19 -2.46 11.53 -12.84
C CYS A 19 -2.25 10.48 -13.93
N GLU A 20 -1.26 10.66 -14.81
CA GLU A 20 -0.88 9.66 -15.82
C GLU A 20 -0.49 8.33 -15.16
N ALA A 21 0.38 8.36 -14.13
CA ALA A 21 0.77 7.16 -13.39
C ALA A 21 -0.41 6.48 -12.67
N TYR A 22 -1.36 7.25 -12.13
CA TYR A 22 -2.58 6.68 -11.52
C TYR A 22 -3.45 5.97 -12.55
N LEU A 23 -3.60 6.57 -13.74
CA LEU A 23 -4.35 5.97 -14.84
C LEU A 23 -3.66 4.70 -15.36
N ASP A 24 -2.33 4.68 -15.43
CA ASP A 24 -1.56 3.49 -15.84
C ASP A 24 -1.76 2.31 -14.89
N PHE A 25 -1.78 2.57 -13.57
CA PHE A 25 -2.15 1.55 -12.59
C PHE A 25 -3.61 1.09 -12.80
N GLY A 26 -4.54 2.02 -13.00
CA GLY A 26 -5.94 1.71 -13.31
C GLY A 26 -6.10 0.81 -14.53
N ASN A 27 -5.39 1.12 -15.62
CA ASN A 27 -5.35 0.33 -16.85
C ASN A 27 -4.74 -1.06 -16.62
N SER A 28 -3.72 -1.15 -15.76
CA SER A 28 -3.11 -2.42 -15.37
C SER A 28 -4.09 -3.30 -14.59
N VAL A 29 -4.85 -2.72 -13.66
CA VAL A 29 -5.94 -3.42 -12.95
C VAL A 29 -7.00 -3.93 -13.95
N ASP A 30 -7.46 -3.10 -14.87
CA ASP A 30 -8.45 -3.52 -15.88
C ASP A 30 -7.95 -4.67 -16.76
N ARG A 31 -6.66 -4.65 -17.11
CA ARG A 31 -6.03 -5.73 -17.86
C ARG A 31 -6.02 -7.05 -17.07
N VAL A 32 -5.74 -6.99 -15.77
CA VAL A 32 -5.79 -8.17 -14.88
C VAL A 32 -7.21 -8.73 -14.78
N LEU A 33 -8.22 -7.85 -14.78
CA LEU A 33 -9.63 -8.22 -14.70
C LEU A 33 -10.23 -8.68 -16.02
N HIS A 34 -9.56 -8.41 -17.15
CA HIS A 34 -10.02 -8.84 -18.46
C HIS A 34 -10.23 -10.38 -18.48
N PRO A 35 -11.38 -10.90 -18.97
CA PRO A 35 -11.73 -12.31 -18.85
C PRO A 35 -10.63 -13.29 -19.32
N LEU A 36 -9.97 -12.98 -20.44
CA LEU A 36 -8.89 -13.80 -20.99
C LEU A 36 -7.63 -13.83 -20.10
N GLU A 37 -7.32 -12.75 -19.39
CA GLU A 37 -6.18 -12.70 -18.47
C GLU A 37 -6.54 -13.36 -17.14
N LYS A 38 -7.77 -13.14 -16.66
CA LYS A 38 -8.32 -13.79 -15.47
C LYS A 38 -8.34 -15.33 -15.63
N GLU A 39 -8.69 -15.83 -16.82
CA GLU A 39 -8.64 -17.26 -17.12
C GLU A 39 -7.21 -17.82 -17.07
N LYS A 40 -6.22 -17.10 -17.63
CA LYS A 40 -4.80 -17.49 -17.54
C LYS A 40 -4.33 -17.58 -16.08
N TYR A 41 -4.83 -16.72 -15.19
CA TYR A 41 -4.59 -16.82 -13.75
C TYR A 41 -5.16 -18.11 -13.16
N TYR A 42 -6.43 -18.44 -13.43
CA TYR A 42 -7.05 -19.66 -12.90
C TYR A 42 -6.40 -20.93 -13.44
N GLN A 43 -5.83 -20.88 -14.64
CA GLN A 43 -4.97 -21.93 -15.21
C GLN A 43 -3.55 -21.97 -14.61
N GLY A 44 -3.21 -21.06 -13.69
CA GLY A 44 -1.93 -21.00 -12.99
C GLY A 44 -0.78 -20.33 -13.74
N LYS A 45 -1.00 -19.83 -14.96
CA LYS A 45 0.08 -19.42 -15.89
C LYS A 45 0.73 -18.06 -15.59
N ARG A 46 0.19 -17.26 -14.65
CA ARG A 46 0.67 -15.89 -14.32
C ARG A 46 0.55 -15.47 -12.86
N ARG A 47 0.42 -16.41 -11.91
CA ARG A 47 0.11 -16.08 -10.51
C ARG A 47 1.13 -15.16 -9.82
N HIS A 48 2.39 -15.22 -10.26
CA HIS A 48 3.49 -14.47 -9.67
C HIS A 48 3.83 -13.18 -10.42
N GLU A 49 3.25 -12.97 -11.60
CA GLU A 49 3.43 -11.72 -12.34
C GLU A 49 2.82 -10.58 -11.52
N ALA A 50 3.53 -9.46 -11.45
CA ALA A 50 3.11 -8.27 -10.75
C ALA A 50 2.73 -7.16 -11.71
N ILE A 51 2.03 -6.17 -11.19
CA ILE A 51 1.79 -4.89 -11.83
C ILE A 51 2.45 -3.80 -11.00
N LEU A 52 2.93 -2.75 -11.67
CA LEU A 52 3.46 -1.56 -11.03
C LEU A 52 2.29 -0.77 -10.45
N VAL A 53 2.40 -0.39 -9.17
CA VAL A 53 1.42 0.47 -8.49
C VAL A 53 1.87 1.93 -8.59
N CYS A 54 3.07 2.23 -8.09
CA CYS A 54 3.67 3.55 -8.12
C CYS A 54 5.18 3.44 -7.79
N ASN A 55 5.92 4.55 -7.90
CA ASN A 55 7.19 4.67 -7.20
C ASN A 55 6.93 4.96 -5.73
N THR A 56 7.85 4.55 -4.84
CA THR A 56 7.68 4.78 -3.39
C THR A 56 7.50 6.26 -3.09
N PRO A 57 6.34 6.70 -2.55
CA PRO A 57 6.08 8.11 -2.28
C PRO A 57 7.03 8.69 -1.23
N GLU A 58 7.30 9.99 -1.31
CA GLU A 58 8.24 10.69 -0.43
C GLU A 58 7.92 10.46 1.05
N MET A 59 6.64 10.44 1.44
CA MET A 59 6.26 10.20 2.83
C MET A 59 6.68 8.82 3.34
N ILE A 60 6.61 7.82 2.47
CA ILE A 60 7.05 6.46 2.76
C ILE A 60 8.58 6.35 2.74
N GLN A 61 9.27 7.10 1.88
CA GLN A 61 10.73 7.17 1.88
C GLN A 61 11.27 7.80 3.17
N ASN A 62 10.62 8.86 3.65
CA ASN A 62 11.08 9.59 4.83
C ASN A 62 10.98 8.74 6.12
N VAL A 63 10.10 7.73 6.18
CA VAL A 63 10.07 6.73 7.27
C VAL A 63 11.08 5.60 7.09
N GLY A 64 11.91 5.61 6.04
CA GLY A 64 13.10 4.77 5.88
C GLY A 64 13.08 3.80 4.70
N LEU A 65 12.02 3.73 3.90
CA LEU A 65 12.00 2.88 2.70
C LEU A 65 12.86 3.49 1.59
N ARG A 66 13.52 2.63 0.80
CA ARG A 66 14.31 3.06 -0.36
C ARG A 66 13.40 3.53 -1.49
N GLU A 67 13.91 4.41 -2.34
CA GLU A 67 13.27 4.80 -3.61
C GLU A 67 13.27 3.62 -4.59
N LEU A 68 12.32 2.71 -4.42
CA LEU A 68 12.08 1.55 -5.26
C LEU A 68 10.65 1.60 -5.84
N PRO A 69 10.37 0.93 -6.96
CA PRO A 69 9.00 0.77 -7.42
C PRO A 69 8.20 -0.12 -6.46
N MET A 70 6.91 0.18 -6.31
CA MET A 70 5.96 -0.59 -5.52
C MET A 70 5.14 -1.47 -6.45
N HIS A 71 5.17 -2.78 -6.20
CA HIS A 71 4.48 -3.77 -7.01
C HIS A 71 3.50 -4.59 -6.19
N ILE A 72 2.44 -5.08 -6.85
CA ILE A 72 1.48 -6.04 -6.31
C ILE A 72 1.30 -7.17 -7.33
N THR A 73 1.27 -8.44 -6.89
CA THR A 73 0.98 -9.56 -7.82
C THR A 73 -0.42 -9.44 -8.40
N GLN A 74 -0.63 -9.93 -9.63
CA GLN A 74 -1.96 -10.13 -10.20
C GLN A 74 -2.85 -11.00 -9.31
N LYS A 75 -2.27 -12.00 -8.62
CA LYS A 75 -2.98 -12.80 -7.61
C LYS A 75 -3.59 -11.91 -6.52
N HIS A 76 -2.77 -11.12 -5.84
CA HIS A 76 -3.25 -10.22 -4.79
C HIS A 76 -4.26 -9.19 -5.31
N VAL A 77 -4.12 -8.68 -6.55
CA VAL A 77 -5.16 -7.84 -7.16
C VAL A 77 -6.51 -8.56 -7.19
N LEU A 78 -6.52 -9.82 -7.66
CA LEU A 78 -7.75 -10.61 -7.70
C LEU A 78 -8.27 -10.96 -6.30
N ASP A 79 -7.39 -11.32 -5.37
CA ASP A 79 -7.76 -11.62 -3.99
C ASP A 79 -8.35 -10.39 -3.28
N CYS A 80 -7.79 -9.19 -3.50
CA CYS A 80 -8.31 -7.93 -2.97
C CYS A 80 -9.76 -7.68 -3.40
N LEU A 81 -10.09 -8.01 -4.65
CA LEU A 81 -11.40 -7.74 -5.26
C LEU A 81 -12.40 -8.89 -5.05
N HIS A 82 -11.92 -10.07 -4.67
CA HIS A 82 -12.78 -11.21 -4.43
C HIS A 82 -13.58 -10.99 -3.15
N GLU A 83 -14.88 -11.30 -3.18
CA GLU A 83 -15.75 -11.22 -2.00
C GLU A 83 -15.18 -11.98 -0.81
N LYS A 84 -15.31 -11.40 0.39
CA LYS A 84 -14.91 -12.02 1.64
C LYS A 84 -15.63 -13.36 1.82
N THR A 85 -14.88 -14.39 2.19
CA THR A 85 -15.45 -15.72 2.46
C THR A 85 -14.89 -16.26 3.77
N VAL A 86 -15.66 -17.10 4.45
CA VAL A 86 -15.22 -17.75 5.70
C VAL A 86 -14.03 -18.69 5.44
N ASP A 87 -13.96 -19.28 4.25
CA ASP A 87 -12.95 -20.29 3.88
C ASP A 87 -11.62 -19.68 3.41
N ASN A 88 -11.59 -18.39 3.08
CA ASN A 88 -10.38 -17.74 2.60
C ASN A 88 -10.23 -16.30 3.12
N VAL A 89 -9.36 -16.16 4.11
CA VAL A 89 -9.00 -14.88 4.76
C VAL A 89 -8.28 -13.89 3.86
N HIS A 90 -7.81 -14.32 2.67
CA HIS A 90 -7.15 -13.45 1.71
C HIS A 90 -8.12 -12.73 0.78
N TYR A 91 -9.40 -13.09 0.78
CA TYR A 91 -10.42 -12.38 0.02
C TYR A 91 -10.93 -11.19 0.80
N HIS A 92 -10.90 -10.02 0.18
CA HIS A 92 -11.05 -8.75 0.89
C HIS A 92 -12.25 -7.91 0.47
N GLY A 93 -12.89 -8.25 -0.65
CA GLY A 93 -14.13 -7.65 -1.11
C GLY A 93 -14.02 -6.15 -1.41
N LEU A 94 -12.86 -5.65 -1.81
CA LEU A 94 -12.74 -4.27 -2.28
C LEU A 94 -13.42 -4.12 -3.64
N SER A 95 -14.00 -2.95 -3.89
CA SER A 95 -14.41 -2.56 -5.22
C SER A 95 -13.19 -2.23 -6.09
N THR A 96 -13.37 -2.33 -7.41
CA THR A 96 -12.34 -1.94 -8.37
C THR A 96 -11.95 -0.47 -8.22
N GLN A 97 -12.90 0.41 -7.90
CA GLN A 97 -12.63 1.84 -7.70
C GLN A 97 -11.77 2.08 -6.47
N GLU A 98 -12.05 1.42 -5.35
CA GLU A 98 -11.23 1.50 -4.14
C GLU A 98 -9.80 1.03 -4.40
N LEU A 99 -9.62 -0.13 -5.05
CA LEU A 99 -8.28 -0.61 -5.39
C LEU A 99 -7.52 0.40 -6.26
N LYS A 100 -8.16 0.98 -7.28
CA LYS A 100 -7.52 1.92 -8.22
C LYS A 100 -7.07 3.23 -7.59
N ARG A 101 -7.59 3.61 -6.42
CA ARG A 101 -7.15 4.80 -5.66
C ARG A 101 -5.81 4.62 -4.95
N LEU A 102 -5.31 3.39 -4.88
CA LEU A 102 -4.10 3.03 -4.14
C LEU A 102 -2.88 3.93 -4.41
N PRO A 103 -2.45 4.21 -5.65
CA PRO A 103 -1.24 5.01 -5.90
C PRO A 103 -1.37 6.44 -5.38
N GLU A 104 -2.52 7.08 -5.58
CA GLU A 104 -2.82 8.42 -5.07
C GLU A 104 -2.84 8.45 -3.54
N ALA A 105 -3.58 7.51 -2.92
CA ALA A 105 -3.74 7.46 -1.47
C ALA A 105 -2.44 7.14 -0.71
N LEU A 106 -1.50 6.42 -1.35
CA LEU A 106 -0.18 6.17 -0.77
C LEU A 106 0.71 7.42 -0.72
N GLU A 107 0.40 8.49 -1.46
CA GLU A 107 1.15 9.73 -1.38
C GLU A 107 0.91 10.48 -0.07
N SER A 108 -0.29 10.37 0.48
CA SER A 108 -0.72 11.04 1.72
C SER A 108 -1.43 10.06 2.67
N PRO A 109 -0.73 9.03 3.17
CA PRO A 109 -1.32 8.09 4.11
C PRO A 109 -1.68 8.80 5.41
N VAL A 110 -2.70 8.34 6.12
CA VAL A 110 -3.10 8.90 7.42
C VAL A 110 -2.21 8.37 8.53
N ILE A 111 -1.81 7.10 8.47
CA ILE A 111 -0.94 6.48 9.46
C ILE A 111 0.11 5.65 8.73
N LEU A 112 1.37 5.75 9.17
CA LEU A 112 2.42 4.78 8.85
C LEU A 112 2.86 4.12 10.15
N ALA A 113 2.97 2.79 10.14
CA ALA A 113 3.37 2.00 11.29
C ALA A 113 4.22 0.80 10.88
N GLU A 114 5.04 0.31 11.81
CA GLU A 114 5.60 -1.04 11.72
C GLU A 114 4.47 -2.06 11.89
N SER A 115 4.52 -3.15 11.11
CA SER A 115 3.51 -4.20 11.18
C SER A 115 3.49 -4.87 12.56
N LEU A 116 2.28 -5.13 13.06
CA LEU A 116 2.08 -5.83 14.33
C LEU A 116 2.48 -7.30 14.28
N THR A 117 2.45 -7.93 13.10
CA THR A 117 2.56 -9.39 12.94
C THR A 117 3.72 -9.84 12.06
N LYS A 118 4.31 -8.94 11.28
CA LYS A 118 5.46 -9.24 10.41
C LYS A 118 6.56 -8.25 10.71
N ASP A 119 7.68 -8.75 11.17
CA ASP A 119 8.87 -7.92 11.32
C ASP A 119 9.28 -7.34 9.96
N ASP A 120 9.97 -6.20 10.00
CA ASP A 120 10.47 -5.46 8.84
C ASP A 120 9.40 -5.07 7.79
N SER A 121 8.11 -5.08 8.13
CA SER A 121 7.03 -4.70 7.22
C SER A 121 6.37 -3.39 7.63
N LEU A 122 6.06 -2.54 6.64
CA LEU A 122 5.32 -1.30 6.82
C LEU A 122 3.83 -1.57 6.68
N VAL A 123 3.02 -0.90 7.48
CA VAL A 123 1.58 -0.77 7.27
C VAL A 123 1.25 0.70 7.04
N ALA A 124 0.57 0.98 5.93
CA ALA A 124 -0.01 2.28 5.64
C ALA A 124 -1.54 2.22 5.82
N VAL A 125 -2.10 3.17 6.57
CA VAL A 125 -3.54 3.41 6.63
C VAL A 125 -3.87 4.55 5.67
N LEU A 126 -4.77 4.30 4.72
CA LEU A 126 -5.11 5.24 3.66
C LEU A 126 -6.19 6.23 4.11
N ASP A 127 -6.44 7.28 3.32
CA ASP A 127 -7.36 8.37 3.61
C ASP A 127 -8.83 8.07 3.22
N TYR A 128 -9.21 6.79 3.13
CA TYR A 128 -10.57 6.39 2.80
C TYR A 128 -10.97 5.06 3.42
N ARG A 129 -12.28 4.85 3.42
CA ARG A 129 -12.93 3.61 3.87
C ARG A 129 -13.39 2.80 2.67
N GLU A 130 -13.37 1.49 2.81
CA GLU A 130 -14.00 0.59 1.84
C GLU A 130 -15.52 0.52 2.06
N GLN A 131 -16.24 -0.17 1.17
CA GLN A 131 -17.69 -0.24 1.10
C GLN A 131 -18.40 -0.67 2.40
N ASP A 132 -17.77 -1.48 3.25
CA ASP A 132 -18.30 -1.87 4.57
C ASP A 132 -17.99 -0.82 5.65
N GLY A 133 -17.34 0.28 5.30
CA GLY A 133 -17.02 1.41 6.17
C GLY A 133 -15.71 1.26 6.95
N ASN A 134 -14.90 0.22 6.72
CA ASN A 134 -13.63 0.06 7.41
C ASN A 134 -12.51 0.90 6.79
N PRO A 135 -11.58 1.46 7.59
CA PRO A 135 -10.38 2.11 7.06
C PRO A 135 -9.54 1.13 6.25
N VAL A 136 -9.07 1.55 5.08
CA VAL A 136 -8.26 0.70 4.21
C VAL A 136 -6.81 0.73 4.67
N ILE A 137 -6.22 -0.47 4.81
CA ILE A 137 -4.79 -0.62 5.14
C ILE A 137 -4.05 -1.37 4.04
N VAL A 138 -2.77 -1.04 3.88
CA VAL A 138 -1.85 -1.63 2.91
C VAL A 138 -0.63 -2.14 3.65
N ALA A 139 -0.30 -3.42 3.47
CA ALA A 139 0.91 -4.01 4.02
C ALA A 139 2.00 -4.08 2.96
N VAL A 140 3.14 -3.46 3.23
CA VAL A 140 4.28 -3.34 2.33
C VAL A 140 5.48 -4.05 2.94
N ARG A 141 6.09 -4.95 2.17
CA ARG A 141 7.39 -5.54 2.48
C ARG A 141 8.48 -4.73 1.76
N PRO A 142 9.27 -3.93 2.48
CA PRO A 142 10.40 -3.18 1.92
C PRO A 142 11.44 -4.13 1.29
N ASN A 143 12.20 -3.61 0.31
CA ASN A 143 13.37 -4.28 -0.28
C ASN A 143 13.11 -5.74 -0.76
N GLY A 144 11.87 -6.03 -1.12
CA GLY A 144 11.50 -7.31 -1.71
C GLY A 144 11.83 -7.37 -3.19
N ASN A 145 11.23 -8.33 -3.88
CA ASN A 145 11.31 -8.41 -5.33
C ASN A 145 9.94 -8.74 -5.93
N ALA A 146 9.73 -8.27 -7.15
CA ALA A 146 8.60 -8.60 -7.99
C ALA A 146 9.05 -9.35 -9.25
N MET A 147 8.18 -10.19 -9.81
CA MET A 147 8.29 -10.62 -11.20
C MET A 147 7.46 -9.64 -12.03
N TYR A 148 8.10 -8.76 -12.79
CA TYR A 148 7.47 -7.71 -13.57
C TYR A 148 8.05 -7.72 -14.98
N GLU A 149 7.18 -7.82 -15.98
CA GLU A 149 7.56 -7.94 -17.40
C GLU A 149 8.54 -9.10 -17.64
N LEU A 150 8.26 -10.25 -17.01
CA LEU A 150 9.08 -11.47 -17.07
C LEU A 150 10.49 -11.32 -16.47
N ARG A 151 10.74 -10.27 -15.68
CA ARG A 151 12.02 -10.01 -15.02
C ARG A 151 11.86 -9.86 -13.52
N LYS A 152 12.88 -10.30 -12.78
CA LYS A 152 12.96 -10.03 -11.35
C LYS A 152 13.44 -8.60 -11.14
N VAL A 153 12.64 -7.77 -10.48
CA VAL A 153 12.97 -6.38 -10.14
C VAL A 153 12.92 -6.17 -8.63
N ASP A 154 13.76 -5.28 -8.10
CA ASP A 154 13.68 -4.86 -6.70
C ASP A 154 12.42 -4.04 -6.46
N SER A 155 11.79 -4.21 -5.30
CA SER A 155 10.50 -3.57 -5.03
C SER A 155 10.19 -3.42 -3.54
N ASN A 156 9.58 -2.29 -3.19
CA ASN A 156 8.79 -2.20 -1.96
C ASN A 156 7.43 -2.87 -2.22
N PHE A 157 7.36 -4.15 -1.88
CA PHE A 157 6.35 -5.06 -2.39
C PHE A 157 5.07 -5.03 -1.57
N ILE A 158 3.94 -4.70 -2.20
CA ILE A 158 2.62 -4.72 -1.56
C ILE A 158 2.15 -6.16 -1.44
N THR A 159 1.94 -6.59 -0.19
CA THR A 159 1.57 -7.97 0.15
C THR A 159 0.08 -8.14 0.43
N SER A 160 -0.64 -7.08 0.77
CA SER A 160 -2.09 -7.09 0.96
C SER A 160 -2.65 -5.67 1.03
N MET A 161 -3.92 -5.52 0.66
CA MET A 161 -4.71 -4.31 0.83
C MET A 161 -6.14 -4.70 1.18
N TYR A 162 -6.68 -4.17 2.26
CA TYR A 162 -8.01 -4.55 2.75
C TYR A 162 -8.58 -3.56 3.77
N GLY A 163 -9.91 -3.58 3.92
CA GLY A 163 -10.61 -2.89 5.02
C GLY A 163 -10.28 -3.53 6.36
N LYS A 164 -9.80 -2.73 7.32
CA LYS A 164 -9.39 -3.24 8.62
C LYS A 164 -10.53 -3.24 9.63
N ASP A 165 -11.06 -4.43 9.89
CA ASP A 165 -11.98 -4.65 11.01
C ASP A 165 -11.30 -4.35 12.36
N ASN A 166 -12.11 -3.94 13.35
CA ASN A 166 -11.67 -3.55 14.69
C ASN A 166 -10.51 -2.54 14.66
N PHE A 167 -10.63 -1.54 13.77
CA PHE A 167 -9.58 -0.57 13.52
C PHE A 167 -9.13 0.19 14.77
N SER A 168 -10.04 0.54 15.67
CA SER A 168 -9.70 1.23 16.93
C SER A 168 -8.76 0.40 17.82
N GLU A 169 -9.00 -0.90 17.94
CA GLU A 169 -8.13 -1.82 18.68
C GLU A 169 -6.78 -1.98 17.97
N PHE A 170 -6.80 -2.07 16.64
CA PHE A 170 -5.59 -2.11 15.83
C PHE A 170 -4.71 -0.87 16.04
N CYS A 171 -5.30 0.34 16.02
CA CYS A 171 -4.62 1.59 16.31
C CYS A 171 -4.07 1.62 17.74
N GLN A 172 -4.85 1.19 18.73
CA GLN A 172 -4.38 1.14 20.10
C GLN A 172 -3.14 0.26 20.24
N ARG A 173 -3.14 -0.91 19.61
CA ARG A 173 -1.99 -1.82 19.63
C ARG A 173 -0.75 -1.25 18.96
N ILE A 174 -0.90 -0.45 17.90
CA ILE A 174 0.22 0.27 17.27
C ILE A 174 0.84 1.24 18.28
N LEU A 175 0.00 2.00 18.99
CA LEU A 175 0.43 2.98 19.99
C LEU A 175 1.11 2.29 21.19
N ASP A 176 0.46 1.28 21.76
CA ASP A 176 0.94 0.54 22.94
C ASP A 176 2.30 -0.13 22.69
N GLN A 177 2.53 -0.62 21.47
CA GLN A 177 3.79 -1.26 21.08
C GLN A 177 4.85 -0.27 20.55
N GLY A 178 4.55 1.03 20.55
CA GLY A 178 5.47 2.06 20.04
C GLY A 178 5.84 1.87 18.57
N LYS A 179 4.93 1.28 17.76
CA LYS A 179 5.14 0.96 16.35
C LYS A 179 4.75 2.08 15.39
N LEU A 180 4.21 3.18 15.91
CA LEU A 180 3.84 4.35 15.12
C LEU A 180 5.08 5.03 14.51
N LEU A 181 5.04 5.27 13.20
CA LEU A 181 6.11 5.96 12.45
C LEU A 181 5.70 7.38 12.06
N TYR A 182 4.44 7.55 11.68
CA TYR A 182 3.84 8.82 11.29
C TYR A 182 2.32 8.75 11.51
N ALA A 183 1.73 9.88 11.86
CA ALA A 183 0.28 10.07 11.91
C ALA A 183 -0.06 11.46 11.37
N ASN A 184 -1.01 11.51 10.44
CA ASN A 184 -1.73 12.73 10.09
C ASN A 184 -2.86 12.92 11.11
N LYS A 185 -2.70 13.85 12.05
CA LYS A 185 -3.67 14.01 13.14
C LYS A 185 -4.97 14.60 12.63
N GLU A 186 -4.88 15.69 11.86
CA GLU A 186 -6.05 16.42 11.36
C GLU A 186 -6.92 15.54 10.46
N ASN A 187 -6.32 14.85 9.49
CA ASN A 187 -7.05 14.00 8.56
C ASN A 187 -7.63 12.78 9.28
N GLY A 188 -6.88 12.15 10.17
CA GLY A 188 -7.40 11.01 10.93
C GLY A 188 -8.54 11.39 11.89
N GLU A 189 -8.53 12.59 12.47
CA GLU A 189 -9.67 13.10 13.24
C GLU A 189 -10.89 13.35 12.34
N LYS A 190 -10.71 14.00 11.19
CA LYS A 190 -11.77 14.22 10.18
C LYS A 190 -12.40 12.91 9.71
N LEU A 191 -11.60 11.87 9.54
CA LEU A 191 -12.04 10.53 9.09
C LEU A 191 -12.56 9.64 10.23
N GLY A 192 -12.47 10.09 11.48
CA GLY A 192 -12.88 9.30 12.66
C GLY A 192 -12.02 8.06 12.87
N TYR A 193 -10.71 8.14 12.62
CA TYR A 193 -9.74 7.06 12.80
C TYR A 193 -9.22 6.96 14.23
N TYR A 194 -9.31 8.04 15.00
CA TYR A 194 -8.82 8.11 16.36
C TYR A 194 -9.97 8.27 17.34
N LEU A 195 -10.01 7.42 18.36
CA LEU A 195 -10.90 7.61 19.50
C LEU A 195 -10.38 8.72 20.42
N GLU A 196 -11.25 9.34 21.23
CA GLU A 196 -10.87 10.42 22.14
C GLU A 196 -9.69 10.05 23.08
N ASN A 197 -9.69 8.81 23.59
CA ASN A 197 -8.63 8.30 24.46
C ASN A 197 -7.29 8.02 23.72
N GLN A 198 -7.30 8.02 22.39
CA GLN A 198 -6.11 7.82 21.55
C GLN A 198 -5.49 9.15 21.11
N LYS A 199 -6.28 10.21 20.97
CA LYS A 199 -5.81 11.52 20.47
C LYS A 199 -4.67 12.14 21.27
N SER A 200 -4.60 11.87 22.58
CA SER A 200 -3.52 12.35 23.45
C SER A 200 -2.20 11.63 23.25
N GLN A 201 -2.22 10.42 22.69
CA GLN A 201 -1.04 9.62 22.36
C GLN A 201 -0.53 9.91 20.95
N ILE A 202 -1.34 10.59 20.14
CA ILE A 202 -1.01 10.98 18.77
C ILE A 202 -0.35 12.35 18.80
N PRO A 203 0.83 12.50 18.19
CA PRO A 203 1.53 13.78 18.11
C PRO A 203 0.65 14.87 17.51
N GLU A 204 0.75 16.09 18.02
CA GLU A 204 -0.07 17.22 17.55
C GLU A 204 0.19 17.65 16.11
N TYR A 205 1.33 17.26 15.53
CA TYR A 205 1.73 17.66 14.19
C TYR A 205 2.10 16.46 13.34
N ASP A 206 1.83 16.58 12.04
CA ASP A 206 2.13 15.63 10.97
C ASP A 206 3.65 15.50 10.78
N LYS A 207 4.31 14.82 11.71
CA LYS A 207 5.75 14.62 11.71
C LYS A 207 6.08 13.14 11.76
N ILE A 208 7.19 12.80 11.13
CA ILE A 208 7.79 11.48 11.24
C ILE A 208 8.39 11.34 12.63
N LEU A 209 7.96 10.31 13.34
CA LEU A 209 8.35 10.03 14.71
C LEU A 209 9.64 9.25 14.80
N LYS A 210 9.78 8.26 13.93
CA LYS A 210 10.97 7.44 13.81
C LYS A 210 11.04 6.83 12.41
N LYS A 211 12.24 6.42 12.02
CA LYS A 211 12.44 5.57 10.85
C LYS A 211 12.25 4.11 11.23
N MET A 212 11.78 3.30 10.29
CA MET A 212 11.75 1.85 10.44
C MET A 212 13.16 1.32 10.63
N ALA A 213 13.32 0.40 11.58
CA ALA A 213 14.51 -0.42 11.66
C ALA A 213 14.42 -1.51 10.59
N LEU A 214 14.90 -1.22 9.38
CA LEU A 214 14.97 -2.21 8.31
C LEU A 214 16.22 -3.06 8.51
N SER A 215 16.06 -4.38 8.55
CA SER A 215 17.22 -5.27 8.47
C SER A 215 17.99 -5.00 7.17
N GLU A 216 19.31 -4.85 7.29
CA GLU A 216 20.21 -4.94 6.14
C GLU A 216 20.22 -6.40 5.67
N SER A 217 19.13 -6.87 5.05
CA SER A 217 19.07 -8.26 4.60
C SER A 217 19.96 -8.44 3.37
N GLU A 218 21.19 -8.89 3.65
CA GLU A 218 22.08 -9.73 2.87
C GLU A 218 22.15 -9.43 1.36
N GLN A 219 23.29 -8.87 0.95
CA GLN A 219 23.83 -9.03 -0.40
C GLN A 219 23.52 -10.44 -0.91
N ILE A 220 22.69 -10.49 -1.95
CA ILE A 220 22.50 -11.57 -2.93
C ILE A 220 23.40 -12.79 -2.64
N LYS A 221 22.93 -13.74 -1.81
CA LYS A 221 23.53 -15.08 -1.81
C LYS A 221 23.15 -15.71 -3.15
N PRO A 222 24.12 -16.08 -4.02
CA PRO A 222 23.81 -16.73 -5.28
C PRO A 222 23.08 -18.04 -4.96
N LYS A 223 21.85 -18.17 -5.46
CA LYS A 223 21.13 -19.45 -5.39
C LYS A 223 21.97 -20.47 -6.12
N HIS A 224 22.39 -21.52 -5.41
CA HIS A 224 23.00 -22.70 -6.01
C HIS A 224 22.16 -23.15 -7.22
N ILE A 225 22.79 -23.12 -8.39
CA ILE A 225 22.29 -23.79 -9.58
C ILE A 225 22.25 -25.28 -9.24
N ARG A 226 21.05 -25.83 -8.99
CA ARG A 226 20.86 -27.27 -9.06
C ARG A 226 20.96 -27.65 -10.52
N ARG A 227 22.08 -28.28 -10.90
CA ARG A 227 22.18 -29.04 -12.13
C ARG A 227 21.17 -30.19 -12.07
N PHE A 228 20.24 -30.20 -13.01
CA PHE A 228 19.62 -31.41 -13.55
C PHE A 228 19.50 -31.20 -15.07
#